data_AF-A0A6I7WGM5-F1
#
_entry.id   AF-A0A6I7WGM5-F1
#
_cell.length_a   1.000
_cell.length_b   1.000
_cell.length_c   1.000
_cell.angle_alpha   90.00
_cell.angle_beta   90.00
_cell.angle_gamma   90.00
#
_symmetry.space_group_name_H-M   'P 1'
#
loop_
_entity.id
_entity.type
_entity.pdbx_description
1 polymer ?
#
loop_
_entity_poly.entity_id
_entity_poly.type
_entity_poly.pdbx_seq_one_letter_code
_entity_poly.pdbx_strand_id
1 'polypeptide(L)' 'MQSVLAAAIGVQSQANRQRDFEHGSLSSYLVVGAIATVLFILTLVTIISFILGSM' A
#
# COMPACT_ATOMS: atom_id res chain seq x y z
N MET A 1 -10.49 -1.52 0.56
CA MET A 1 -10.05 -0.10 0.61
C MET A 1 -10.12 0.51 2.01
N GLN A 2 -11.27 0.47 2.71
CA GLN A 2 -11.40 1.05 4.06
C GLN A 2 -10.44 0.44 5.10
N SER A 3 -10.21 -0.87 5.06
CA SER A 3 -9.23 -1.54 5.94
C SER A 3 -7.80 -1.00 5.74
N VAL A 4 -7.37 -0.86 4.48
CA VAL A 4 -6.02 -0.37 4.12
C VAL A 4 -5.80 1.07 4.59
N LEU A 5 -6.79 1.96 4.39
CA LEU A 5 -6.71 3.32 4.90
C LEU A 5 -6.72 3.38 6.44
N ALA A 6 -7.56 2.58 7.10
CA ALA A 6 -7.62 2.53 8.56
C ALA A 6 -6.31 1.99 9.17
N ALA A 7 -5.65 1.04 8.50
CA ALA A 7 -4.34 0.54 8.88
C ALA A 7 -3.24 1.60 8.73
N ALA A 8 -3.28 2.42 7.67
CA ALA A 8 -2.31 3.51 7.47
C ALA A 8 -2.42 4.62 8.53
N ILE A 9 -3.62 4.89 9.05
CA ILE A 9 -3.86 5.89 10.13
C ILE A 9 -3.70 5.25 11.53
N GLY A 10 -3.56 3.91 11.63
CA GLY A 10 -3.40 3.19 12.89
C GLY A 10 -4.67 2.96 13.70
N VAL A 11 -5.85 3.37 13.19
CA VAL A 11 -7.15 3.31 13.88
C VAL A 11 -7.95 2.05 13.48
N GLN A 12 -7.25 0.93 13.26
CA GLN A 12 -7.90 -0.31 12.88
C GLN A 12 -8.60 -0.95 14.10
N SER A 13 -9.93 -0.82 14.16
CA SER A 13 -10.77 -1.43 15.21
C SER A 13 -10.63 -2.95 15.22
N GLN A 14 -10.83 -3.59 16.38
CA GLN A 14 -10.78 -5.06 16.49
C GLN A 14 -11.77 -5.75 15.54
N ALA A 15 -12.96 -5.19 15.36
CA ALA A 15 -13.95 -5.73 14.44
C ALA A 15 -13.47 -5.71 12.97
N ASN A 16 -12.74 -4.68 12.55
CA ASN A 16 -12.14 -4.64 11.22
C ASN A 16 -11.00 -5.67 11.09
N ARG A 17 -10.17 -5.80 12.13
CA ARG A 17 -9.08 -6.78 12.17
C ARG A 17 -9.60 -8.22 12.09
N GLN A 18 -10.60 -8.58 12.90
CA GLN A 18 -11.18 -9.93 12.93
C GLN A 18 -11.69 -10.31 11.54
N ARG A 19 -12.44 -9.41 10.90
CA ARG A 19 -13.02 -9.61 9.57
C ARG A 19 -11.94 -9.70 8.46
N ASP A 20 -10.89 -8.90 8.58
CA ASP A 20 -9.71 -8.94 7.69
C ASP A 20 -8.89 -10.22 7.88
N PHE A 21 -8.80 -10.77 9.09
CA PHE A 21 -8.09 -12.02 9.39
C PHE A 21 -8.93 -13.28 9.12
N GLU A 22 -10.26 -13.20 9.23
CA GLU A 22 -11.17 -14.31 8.95
C GLU A 22 -11.49 -14.45 7.45
N HIS A 23 -11.47 -13.35 6.69
CA HIS A 23 -11.85 -13.36 5.26
C HIS A 23 -10.75 -12.86 4.32
N GLY A 24 -9.69 -12.27 4.85
CA GLY A 24 -8.55 -11.80 4.05
C GLY A 24 -7.45 -12.85 3.96
N SER A 25 -6.91 -13.05 2.76
CA SER A 25 -5.72 -13.88 2.57
C SER A 25 -4.44 -13.05 2.75
N LEU A 26 -3.45 -13.59 3.46
CA LEU A 26 -2.11 -13.00 3.60
C LEU A 26 -1.51 -12.62 2.23
N SER A 27 -1.75 -13.45 1.21
CA SER A 27 -1.28 -13.22 -0.15
C SER A 27 -1.84 -11.93 -0.76
N SER A 28 -3.10 -11.58 -0.49
CA SER A 28 -3.71 -10.34 -0.98
C SER A 28 -3.00 -9.10 -0.41
N TYR A 29 -2.67 -9.12 0.89
CA TYR A 29 -1.92 -8.02 1.53
C TYR A 29 -0.51 -7.86 0.96
N LEU A 30 0.20 -8.97 0.74
CA LEU A 30 1.54 -8.94 0.15
C LEU A 30 1.53 -8.40 -1.28
N VAL A 31 0.56 -8.82 -2.10
CA VAL A 31 0.42 -8.34 -3.49
C VAL A 31 0.13 -6.84 -3.52
N VAL A 32 -0.83 -6.37 -2.71
CA VAL A 32 -1.16 -4.94 -2.63
C VAL A 32 0.04 -4.12 -2.14
N GLY A 33 0.74 -4.61 -1.12
CA GLY A 33 1.96 -3.98 -0.61
C GLY A 33 3.05 -3.88 -1.68
N ALA A 34 3.32 -4.99 -2.38
CA ALA A 34 4.32 -5.02 -3.45
C ALA A 34 4.00 -4.05 -4.59
N ILE A 35 2.73 -4.01 -5.03
CA ILE A 35 2.28 -3.06 -6.05
C ILE A 35 2.49 -1.62 -5.58
N ALA A 36 2.10 -1.30 -4.35
CA ALA A 36 2.28 0.04 -3.79
C ALA A 36 3.77 0.43 -3.72
N THR A 37 4.65 -0.49 -3.31
CA THR A 37 6.10 -0.26 -3.27
C THR A 37 6.68 -0.01 -4.67
N VAL A 38 6.32 -0.81 -5.66
CA VAL A 38 6.78 -0.62 -7.05
C VAL A 38 6.32 0.73 -7.60
N LEU A 39 5.05 1.09 -7.41
CA LEU A 39 4.52 2.38 -7.85
C LEU A 39 5.23 3.56 -7.16
N PHE A 40 5.53 3.43 -5.87
CA PHE A 40 6.27 4.44 -5.12
C PHE A 40 7.68 4.65 -5.69
N ILE A 41 8.41 3.56 -5.98
CA ILE A 41 9.74 3.62 -6.58
C ILE A 41 9.67 4.27 -7.97
N LEU A 42 8.74 3.86 -8.82
CA LEU A 42 8.56 4.45 -10.15
C LEU A 42 8.25 5.95 -10.08
N THR A 43 7.45 6.36 -9.09
CA THR A 43 7.14 7.78 -8.86
C THR A 43 8.42 8.56 -8.51
N LEU A 44 9.24 8.05 -7.58
CA LEU A 44 10.51 8.69 -7.22
C LEU A 44 11.48 8.76 -8.41
N VAL A 45 11.63 7.67 -9.16
CA VAL A 45 12.47 7.65 -10.36
C VAL A 45 11.98 8.69 -11.36
N THR A 46 10.68 8.77 -11.60
CA THR A 46 10.10 9.75 -12.53
C THR A 46 10.41 11.18 -12.10
N ILE A 47 10.21 11.49 -10.82
CA ILE A 47 10.51 12.82 -10.26
C ILE A 47 12.00 13.14 -10.41
N ILE A 48 12.89 12.21 -10.04
CA ILE A 48 14.34 12.41 -10.12
C ILE A 48 14.76 12.66 -11.57
N SER A 49 14.30 11.83 -12.50
CA SER A 49 14.65 11.98 -13.91
C SER A 49 14.08 13.27 -14.52
N PHE A 50 12.89 13.70 -14.10
CA PHE A 50 12.33 15.01 -14.48
C PHE A 50 13.17 16.17 -13.96
N ILE A 51 13.61 16.12 -12.70
CA ILE A 51 14.46 17.15 -12.09
C ILE A 51 15.85 17.21 -12.75
N LEU A 52 16.43 16.04 -13.05
CA LEU A 52 17.73 15.96 -13.70
C LEU A 52 17.69 16.28 -15.20
N GLY A 53 16.49 16.43 -15.79
CA GLY A 53 16.32 16.63 -17.24
C GLY A 53 16.81 15.44 -18.07
N SER A 54 16.82 14.25 -17.47
CA SER A 54 17.21 12.99 -18.13
C SER A 54 16.03 12.23 -18.75
N MET A 55 14.85 12.85 -18.72
CA MET A 55 13.63 12.45 -19.43
C MET A 55 13.61 13.00 -20.86
#